data_AF-Q327P4-F1
#
_entry.id   AF-Q327P4-F1
#
_cell.length_a   1.000
_cell.length_b   1.000
_cell.length_c   1.000
_cell.angle_alpha   90.00
_cell.angle_beta   90.00
_cell.angle_gamma   90.00
#
_symmetry.space_group_name_H-M   'P 1'
#
loop_
_entity.id
_entity.type
_entity.pdbx_description
1 polymer ?
#
loop_
_entity_poly.entity_id
_entity_poly.type
_entity_poly.pdbx_seq_one_letter_code
_entity_poly.pdbx_strand_id
1 'polypeptide(L)' 'MKATEARLLDFLKRSQQFVIPIYQRTYSWTEQQCRQLWDDIIRAGKRDDISAHFIGSVVYIEQGVMLPISRTCVFQ' A
#
# COMPACT_ATOMS: atom_id res chain seq x y z
N MET A 1 9.57 7.41 14.29
CA MET A 1 8.93 6.89 13.06
C MET A 1 9.23 7.86 11.94
N LYS A 2 9.79 7.42 10.80
CA LYS A 2 9.99 8.29 9.63
C LYS A 2 8.98 7.88 8.56
N ALA A 3 8.16 8.83 8.12
CA ALA A 3 7.32 8.64 6.94
C ALA A 3 8.13 9.03 5.70
N THR A 4 8.08 8.21 4.66
CA THR A 4 8.71 8.50 3.37
C THR A 4 7.68 8.32 2.28
N GLU A 5 7.68 9.23 1.31
CA GLU A 5 6.92 9.05 0.09
C GLU A 5 7.53 7.92 -0.74
N ALA A 6 6.68 7.09 -1.33
CA ALA A 6 7.09 6.02 -2.22
C ALA A 6 6.03 5.84 -3.32
N ARG A 7 6.48 5.61 -4.56
CA ARG A 7 5.57 5.19 -5.64
C ARG A 7 5.06 3.79 -5.32
N LEU A 8 3.78 3.54 -5.54
CA LEU A 8 3.13 2.28 -5.18
C LEU A 8 3.88 1.06 -5.75
N LEU A 9 4.23 1.08 -7.04
CA LEU A 9 4.92 -0.04 -7.69
C LEU A 9 6.33 -0.26 -7.11
N ASP A 10 7.05 0.81 -6.81
CA ASP A 10 8.37 0.71 -6.19
C ASP A 10 8.24 0.15 -4.77
N PHE A 11 7.23 0.58 -4.02
CA PHE A 11 6.92 0.05 -2.69
C PHE A 11 6.61 -1.46 -2.73
N LEU A 12 5.72 -1.89 -3.62
CA LEU A 12 5.33 -3.30 -3.76
C LEU A 12 6.51 -4.20 -4.16
N LYS A 13 7.48 -3.68 -4.92
CA LYS A 13 8.70 -4.41 -5.31
C LYS A 13 9.74 -4.55 -4.18
N ARG A 14 9.63 -3.81 -3.07
CA ARG A 14 10.63 -3.83 -1.97
C ARG A 14 10.71 -5.15 -1.22
N SER A 15 9.71 -6.01 -1.36
CA SER A 15 9.67 -7.29 -0.67
C SER A 15 8.87 -8.29 -1.49
N GLN A 16 9.29 -9.55 -1.43
CA GLN A 16 8.56 -10.64 -2.10
C GLN A 16 7.23 -10.94 -1.41
N GLN A 17 7.10 -10.59 -0.12
CA GLN A 17 5.91 -10.88 0.66
C GLN A 17 5.61 -9.79 1.69
N PHE A 18 4.36 -9.33 1.69
CA PHE A 18 3.79 -8.56 2.78
C PHE A 18 2.94 -9.47 3.66
N VAL A 19 3.16 -9.42 4.97
CA VAL A 19 2.46 -10.24 5.96
C VAL A 19 1.51 -9.35 6.74
N ILE A 20 0.26 -9.78 6.89
CA ILE A 20 -0.72 -9.10 7.72
C ILE A 20 -0.72 -9.78 9.09
N PRO A 21 -0.49 -9.04 10.20
CA PRO A 21 -0.48 -9.65 11.52
C PRO A 21 -1.89 -10.08 11.94
N ILE A 22 -1.98 -11.11 12.78
CA ILE A 22 -3.25 -11.69 13.24
C ILE A 22 -4.15 -10.72 14.03
N TYR A 23 -3.55 -9.66 14.60
CA TYR A 23 -4.26 -8.62 15.35
C TYR A 23 -4.82 -7.49 14.46
N GLN A 24 -4.62 -7.57 13.14
CA GLN A 24 -5.18 -6.62 12.19
C GLN A 24 -6.70 -6.78 12.10
N ARG A 25 -7.43 -5.66 11.95
CA ARG A 25 -8.87 -5.68 11.63
C ARG A 25 -9.14 -6.48 10.35
N THR A 26 -10.30 -7.12 10.28
CA THR A 26 -10.73 -7.78 9.04
C THR A 26 -10.86 -6.76 7.92
N TYR A 27 -10.58 -7.21 6.69
CA TYR A 27 -10.84 -6.41 5.49
C TYR A 27 -12.32 -6.01 5.45
N SER A 28 -12.58 -4.70 5.47
CA SER A 28 -13.93 -4.14 5.57
C SER A 28 -14.30 -3.28 4.38
N TRP A 29 -13.45 -3.21 3.35
CA TRP A 29 -13.77 -2.46 2.16
C TRP A 29 -14.92 -3.12 1.40
N THR A 30 -15.91 -2.32 1.07
CA THR A 30 -17.03 -2.70 0.21
C THR A 30 -16.64 -2.52 -1.26
N GLU A 31 -17.45 -3.10 -2.15
CA GLU A 31 -17.28 -2.92 -3.59
C GLU A 31 -17.30 -1.44 -4.02
N GLN A 32 -18.02 -0.58 -3.29
CA GLN A 32 -18.04 0.87 -3.53
C GLN A 32 -16.65 1.51 -3.32
N GLN A 33 -15.95 1.13 -2.25
CA GLN A 33 -14.60 1.65 -1.97
C GLN A 33 -13.58 1.11 -2.97
N CYS A 34 -13.71 -0.16 -3.36
CA CYS A 34 -12.89 -0.74 -4.42
C CYS A 34 -13.10 -0.03 -5.76
N ARG A 35 -14.35 0.28 -6.13
CA ARG A 35 -14.68 1.05 -7.35
C ARG A 35 -14.06 2.45 -7.30
N GLN A 36 -14.18 3.15 -6.18
CA GLN A 36 -13.58 4.48 -6.04
C GLN A 36 -12.05 4.43 -6.25
N LEU A 37 -11.35 3.51 -5.58
CA LEU A 37 -9.90 3.34 -5.77
C LEU A 37 -9.56 3.04 -7.23
N TRP A 38 -10.34 2.18 -7.88
CA TRP A 38 -10.15 1.84 -9.29
C TRP A 38 -10.33 3.04 -10.21
N ASP A 39 -11.41 3.80 -10.04
CA ASP A 39 -11.70 5.00 -10.82
C ASP A 39 -10.63 6.08 -10.62
N ASP A 40 -10.12 6.22 -9.40
CA ASP A 40 -9.02 7.12 -9.06
C ASP A 40 -7.72 6.75 -9.80
N ILE A 41 -7.37 5.46 -9.84
CA ILE A 41 -6.22 4.94 -10.61
C ILE A 41 -6.39 5.23 -12.10
N ILE A 42 -7.57 4.94 -12.67
CA ILE A 42 -7.84 5.17 -14.10
C ILE A 42 -7.80 6.67 -14.43
N ARG A 43 -8.37 7.53 -13.58
CA ARG A 43 -8.34 8.99 -13.74
C ARG A 43 -6.92 9.53 -13.69
N ALA A 44 -6.11 9.07 -12.74
CA ALA A 44 -4.71 9.47 -12.64
C ALA A 44 -3.88 9.01 -13.84
N GLY A 45 -4.15 7.83 -14.40
CA GLY A 45 -3.44 7.29 -15.55
C GLY A 45 -3.85 7.87 -16.92
N LYS A 46 -5.04 8.45 -17.05
CA LYS A 46 -5.56 9.03 -18.31
C LYS A 46 -5.20 10.51 -18.53
N ARG A 47 -4.71 11.18 -17.49
CA ARG A 47 -4.53 12.63 -17.45
C ARG A 47 -3.05 12.97 -17.35
N ASP A 48 -2.49 13.50 -18.43
CA ASP A 48 -1.08 13.92 -18.45
C ASP A 48 -0.79 15.11 -17.52
N ASP A 49 -1.82 15.83 -17.07
CA ASP A 49 -1.70 16.94 -16.13
C ASP A 49 -1.58 16.49 -14.66
N ILE A 50 -1.84 15.20 -14.36
CA ILE A 50 -1.70 14.63 -13.01
C ILE A 50 -0.33 13.96 -12.87
N SER A 51 0.61 14.65 -12.22
CA SER A 51 1.97 14.13 -12.00
C SER A 51 2.04 13.03 -10.94
N ALA A 52 1.13 13.05 -9.96
CA ALA A 52 1.02 12.04 -8.91
C ALA A 52 -0.39 12.02 -8.31
N HIS A 53 -0.82 10.85 -7.83
CA HIS A 53 -2.06 10.69 -7.08
C HIS A 53 -1.78 10.01 -5.74
N PHE A 54 -2.25 10.61 -4.64
CA PHE A 54 -2.07 10.08 -3.30
C PHE A 54 -3.15 9.05 -2.98
N ILE A 55 -2.76 7.78 -2.89
CA ILE A 55 -3.67 6.65 -2.61
C ILE A 55 -3.85 6.35 -1.11
N GLY A 56 -3.05 6.97 -0.24
CA GLY A 56 -3.05 6.71 1.20
C GLY A 56 -1.66 6.45 1.78
N SER A 57 -1.63 6.01 3.04
CA SER A 57 -0.40 5.72 3.78
C SER A 57 -0.42 4.26 4.27
N VAL A 58 0.75 3.62 4.25
CA VAL A 58 0.93 2.25 4.75
C VAL A 58 1.96 2.28 5.87
N VAL A 59 1.62 1.70 7.02
CA VAL A 59 2.56 1.49 8.11
C VAL A 59 3.06 0.06 8.03
N TYR A 60 4.37 -0.14 8.08
CA TYR A 60 4.94 -1.49 8.06
C TYR A 60 6.20 -1.56 8.92
N ILE A 61 6.52 -2.77 9.36
CA ILE A 61 7.74 -3.09 10.12
C ILE A 61 8.66 -3.90 9.21
N GLU A 62 9.90 -3.45 9.08
CA GLU A 62 10.98 -4.22 8.45
C GLU A 62 11.51 -5.23 9.48
N GLN A 63 11.26 -6.51 9.28
CA GLN A 63 11.85 -7.54 10.14
C GLN A 63 13.34 -7.66 9.79
N GLY A 64 14.20 -7.34 10.76
CA GLY A 64 15.65 -7.51 10.64
C GLY A 64 16.06 -8.99 10.72
N VAL A 65 16.93 -9.38 9.78
CA VAL A 65 17.85 -10.55 9.75
C VAL A 65 17.27 -11.98 9.83
N MET A 66 16.13 -12.24 10.48
CA MET A 66 15.70 -13.63 10.70
C MET A 66 14.81 -14.21 9.59
N LEU A 67 14.09 -13.37 8.84
CA LEU A 67 13.36 -13.76 7.61
C LEU A 67 13.40 -12.57 6.62
N PRO A 68 14.42 -12.47 5.73
CA PRO A 68 14.62 -11.31 4.86
C PRO A 68 13.51 -11.10 3.80
N ILE A 69 12.52 -11.99 3.77
CA ILE A 69 11.53 -12.10 2.69
C ILE A 69 10.24 -11.34 3.04
N SER A 70 9.97 -11.08 4.32
CA SER A 70 8.63 -10.70 4.78
C SER A 70 8.60 -9.34 5.50
N ARG A 71 7.78 -8.42 5.01
CA ARG A 71 7.48 -7.13 5.69
C ARG A 71 6.08 -7.19 6.30
N THR A 72 5.94 -6.86 7.58
CA THR A 72 4.62 -6.88 8.21
C THR A 72 3.91 -5.55 7.98
N CYS A 73 2.76 -5.56 7.29
CA CYS A 73 1.97 -4.36 7.00
C CYS A 73 0.77 -4.24 7.94
N VAL A 74 0.54 -3.01 8.41
CA VAL A 74 -0.61 -2.60 9.20
C VAL A 74 -1.35 -1.52 8.41
N PHE A 75 -2.56 -1.83 7.96
CA PHE A 75 -3.42 -0.89 7.24
C PHE A 75 -4.41 -0.27 8.23
N GLN A 76 -4.15 0.96 8.65
CA GLN A 76 -5.07 1.69 9.53
C GLN A 76 -6.36 2.09 8.81
#